data_AF-A0A1V5NS88-F1
#
_entry.id   AF-A0A1V5NS88-F1
#
_cell.length_a   1.000
_cell.length_b   1.000
_cell.length_c   1.000
_cell.angle_alpha   90.00
_cell.angle_beta   90.00
_cell.angle_gamma   90.00
#
_symmetry.space_group_name_H-M   'P 1'
#
loop_
_entity.id
_entity.type
_entity.pdbx_description
1 polymer ?
#
loop_
_entity_poly.entity_id
_entity_poly.type
_entity_poly.pdbx_seq_one_letter_code
_entity_poly.pdbx_strand_id
1 'polypeptide(L)'
;MKTSKTMSKALMLALAVMLVFALAVPALAQNYFTTTSASYVQGTAPTYSNSTIHVNLVLESRKISGNNLYKTVSNVALTAGSTPKSFYVRDVLLAVQSDTNNNVSFNDYDGNPIDSSKDYVYSITDKSSNPYRTYAPTSRYAWNGWMFRINGQFPLEKSSPVTGASIATAYVTDGDTIHFYHDDMDEAGDGAYYAKITSVNKSGNNLTVNVKASFQYDQSQSPYNWIIDDFTNYQGAQVQVRDANGNLIDSGYTDASGNVTLNVTGKTGTCTVEVVRSFLETIDYQNGLIDNTADKVSFTL
;
A
#
# COMPACT_ATOMS: atom_id res chain seq x y z
N MET A 1 -16.83 -30.30 47.81
CA MET A 1 -17.55 -29.22 47.08
C MET A 1 -16.59 -28.56 46.11
N LYS A 2 -16.80 -28.72 44.80
CA LYS A 2 -16.03 -27.98 43.77
C LYS A 2 -16.54 -26.54 43.74
N THR A 3 -15.69 -25.58 44.11
CA THR A 3 -15.97 -24.15 43.96
C THR A 3 -15.86 -23.77 42.50
N SER A 4 -17.01 -23.58 41.86
CA SER A 4 -17.13 -22.89 40.57
C SER A 4 -16.59 -21.47 40.73
N LYS A 5 -15.45 -21.16 40.11
CA LYS A 5 -14.98 -19.78 39.95
C LYS A 5 -15.83 -19.12 38.88
N THR A 6 -16.84 -18.36 39.29
CA THR A 6 -17.57 -17.45 38.41
C THR A 6 -16.61 -16.39 37.89
N MET A 7 -16.32 -16.45 36.59
CA MET A 7 -15.54 -15.45 35.86
C MET A 7 -16.24 -14.09 36.00
N SER A 8 -15.51 -13.04 36.39
CA SER A 8 -16.12 -11.72 36.57
C SER A 8 -16.60 -11.17 35.22
N LYS A 9 -17.72 -10.45 35.21
CA LYS A 9 -18.28 -9.84 33.98
C LYS A 9 -17.28 -8.93 33.26
N ALA A 10 -16.35 -8.31 34.01
CA ALA A 10 -15.27 -7.50 33.45
C ALA A 10 -14.21 -8.34 32.71
N LEU A 11 -13.89 -9.55 33.20
CA LEU A 11 -12.98 -10.45 32.51
C LEU A 11 -13.61 -11.09 31.27
N MET A 12 -14.92 -11.38 31.31
CA MET A 12 -15.67 -11.79 30.11
C MET A 12 -15.76 -10.66 29.07
N LEU A 13 -15.92 -9.41 29.49
CA LEU A 13 -15.93 -8.27 28.57
C LEU A 13 -14.54 -8.00 27.99
N ALA A 14 -13.47 -8.10 28.79
CA ALA A 14 -12.09 -8.00 28.29
C ALA A 14 -11.73 -9.16 27.34
N LEU A 15 -12.19 -10.38 27.62
CA LEU A 15 -11.99 -11.54 26.75
C LEU A 15 -12.84 -11.43 25.47
N ALA A 16 -14.07 -10.89 25.55
CA ALA A 16 -14.91 -10.63 24.38
C ALA A 16 -14.35 -9.49 23.52
N VAL A 17 -13.83 -8.42 24.11
CA VAL A 17 -13.13 -7.35 23.39
C VAL A 17 -11.84 -7.89 22.74
N MET A 18 -11.04 -8.69 23.45
CA MET A 18 -9.86 -9.34 22.89
C MET A 18 -10.21 -10.39 21.80
N LEU A 19 -11.31 -11.14 21.93
CA LEU A 19 -11.78 -12.06 20.88
C LEU A 19 -12.34 -11.28 19.66
N VAL A 20 -13.01 -10.15 19.87
CA VAL A 20 -13.51 -9.31 18.77
C VAL A 20 -12.34 -8.65 18.01
N PHE A 21 -11.25 -8.29 18.68
CA PHE A 21 -10.02 -7.85 18.02
C PHE A 21 -9.23 -8.99 17.37
N ALA A 22 -9.31 -10.22 17.88
CA ALA A 22 -8.61 -11.39 17.31
C ALA A 22 -9.38 -12.10 16.17
N LEU A 23 -10.71 -11.97 16.13
CA LEU A 23 -11.59 -12.60 15.12
C LEU A 23 -12.02 -11.64 14.00
N ALA A 24 -11.76 -10.34 14.15
CA ALA A 24 -11.76 -9.39 13.05
C ALA A 24 -10.35 -9.27 12.46
N VAL A 25 -9.76 -10.40 12.05
CA VAL A 25 -8.93 -10.35 10.84
C VAL A 25 -9.98 -10.21 9.74
N PRO A 26 -10.26 -9.00 9.19
CA PRO A 26 -11.26 -8.89 8.14
C PRO A 26 -10.88 -9.91 7.06
N ALA A 27 -11.85 -10.55 6.42
CA ALA A 27 -11.58 -11.49 5.31
C ALA A 27 -10.63 -10.89 4.24
N LEU A 28 -10.52 -9.55 4.20
CA LEU A 28 -9.55 -8.75 3.46
C LEU A 28 -8.07 -9.02 3.85
N ALA A 29 -7.75 -9.19 5.14
CA ALA A 29 -6.39 -9.53 5.60
C ALA A 29 -6.01 -10.99 5.28
N GLN A 30 -6.97 -11.91 5.17
CA GLN A 30 -6.69 -13.26 4.66
C GLN A 30 -6.42 -13.26 3.15
N ASN A 31 -7.18 -12.48 2.37
CA ASN A 31 -6.90 -12.34 0.94
C ASN A 31 -5.50 -11.73 0.75
N TYR A 32 -5.16 -10.66 1.48
CA TYR A 32 -3.83 -10.06 1.42
C TYR A 32 -2.69 -11.09 1.52
N PHE A 33 -2.65 -11.94 2.54
CA PHE A 33 -1.54 -12.91 2.67
C PHE A 33 -1.55 -14.04 1.64
N THR A 34 -2.70 -14.34 1.01
CA THR A 34 -2.87 -15.52 0.14
C THR A 34 -2.84 -15.20 -1.35
N THR A 35 -3.10 -13.95 -1.77
CA THR A 35 -3.12 -13.59 -3.19
C THR A 35 -1.72 -13.69 -3.79
N THR A 36 -1.59 -14.53 -4.81
CA THR A 36 -0.40 -14.58 -5.67
C THR A 36 -0.52 -13.64 -6.86
N SER A 37 -1.73 -13.33 -7.31
CA SER A 37 -1.93 -12.48 -8.47
C SER A 37 -1.63 -11.01 -8.19
N ALA A 38 -0.86 -10.36 -9.06
CA ALA A 38 -0.50 -8.95 -8.93
C ALA A 38 -1.52 -7.99 -9.58
N SER A 39 -2.50 -8.52 -10.30
CA SER A 39 -3.57 -7.75 -10.93
C SER A 39 -4.92 -8.44 -10.84
N TYR A 40 -6.00 -7.69 -11.06
CA TYR A 40 -7.34 -8.24 -11.25
C TYR A 40 -8.14 -7.40 -12.25
N VAL A 41 -9.02 -8.05 -13.01
CA VAL A 41 -10.00 -7.37 -13.87
C VAL A 41 -11.17 -6.91 -13.01
N GLN A 42 -11.50 -5.62 -13.10
CA GLN A 42 -12.58 -5.04 -12.32
C GLN A 42 -13.95 -5.68 -12.63
N GLY A 43 -14.71 -5.93 -11.56
CA GLY A 43 -16.10 -6.36 -11.66
C GLY A 43 -17.07 -5.21 -11.93
N THR A 44 -18.30 -5.36 -11.46
CA THR A 44 -19.27 -4.26 -11.43
C THR A 44 -19.07 -3.47 -10.13
N ALA A 45 -18.93 -2.15 -10.23
CA ALA A 45 -18.77 -1.29 -9.07
C ALA A 45 -19.98 -1.43 -8.13
N PRO A 46 -19.77 -1.63 -6.81
CA PRO A 46 -20.86 -1.64 -5.85
C PRO A 46 -21.48 -0.25 -5.73
N THR A 47 -22.77 -0.20 -5.41
CA THR A 47 -23.49 1.04 -5.16
C THR A 47 -23.84 1.12 -3.68
N TYR A 48 -23.68 2.32 -3.13
CA TYR A 48 -23.90 2.62 -1.72
C TYR A 48 -25.04 3.62 -1.59
N SER A 49 -25.83 3.53 -0.52
CA SER A 49 -26.96 4.42 -0.24
C SER A 49 -27.13 4.57 1.25
N ASN A 50 -27.20 5.82 1.72
CA ASN A 50 -27.27 6.16 3.14
C ASN A 50 -26.20 5.45 3.98
N SER A 51 -24.99 5.32 3.43
CA SER A 51 -23.87 4.62 4.07
C SER A 51 -22.55 5.32 3.80
N THR A 52 -21.56 5.02 4.63
CA THR A 52 -20.18 5.52 4.48
C THR A 52 -19.25 4.33 4.36
N ILE A 53 -18.30 4.42 3.44
CA ILE A 53 -17.16 3.50 3.36
C ILE A 53 -15.88 4.22 3.79
N HIS A 54 -14.91 3.46 4.27
CA HIS A 54 -13.62 3.94 4.74
C HIS A 54 -12.51 3.26 3.95
N VAL A 55 -11.63 4.06 3.37
CA VAL A 55 -10.51 3.60 2.54
C VAL A 55 -9.20 4.16 3.12
N ASN A 56 -8.12 3.40 3.04
CA ASN A 56 -6.79 3.88 3.39
C ASN A 56 -6.03 4.28 2.13
N LEU A 57 -5.22 5.32 2.21
CA LEU A 57 -4.33 5.77 1.14
C LEU A 57 -2.89 5.76 1.63
N VAL A 58 -2.00 5.11 0.90
CA VAL A 58 -0.55 5.14 1.09
C VAL A 58 0.06 5.84 -0.12
N LEU A 59 0.89 6.85 0.13
CA LEU A 59 1.63 7.61 -0.89
C LEU A 59 3.11 7.35 -0.74
N GLU A 60 3.76 7.00 -1.83
CA GLU A 60 5.16 6.63 -1.83
C GLU A 60 5.89 7.19 -3.06
N SER A 61 6.78 8.17 -2.88
CA SER A 61 7.49 8.78 -4.03
C SER A 61 8.92 8.28 -4.18
N ARG A 62 9.50 8.55 -5.34
CA ARG A 62 10.95 8.63 -5.55
C ARG A 62 11.60 9.64 -4.59
N LYS A 63 12.93 9.60 -4.48
CA LYS A 63 13.71 10.57 -3.71
C LYS A 63 13.95 11.83 -4.56
N ILE A 64 13.73 13.02 -4.01
CA ILE A 64 14.04 14.32 -4.63
C ILE A 64 14.83 15.16 -3.64
N SER A 65 16.08 15.48 -3.99
CA SER A 65 17.04 16.24 -3.21
C SER A 65 17.12 15.73 -1.76
N GLY A 66 17.34 14.43 -1.61
CA GLY A 66 17.42 13.78 -0.30
C GLY A 66 16.08 13.41 0.34
N ASN A 67 14.94 13.88 -0.17
CA ASN A 67 13.63 13.76 0.47
C ASN A 67 12.66 12.91 -0.34
N ASN A 68 11.82 12.12 0.31
CA ASN A 68 10.74 11.37 -0.32
C ASN A 68 9.43 11.63 0.41
N LEU A 69 8.32 11.46 -0.30
CA LEU A 69 7.00 11.36 0.29
C LEU A 69 6.78 9.91 0.69
N TYR A 70 6.57 9.68 1.99
CA TYR A 70 5.92 8.48 2.48
C TYR A 70 4.82 8.93 3.44
N LYS A 71 3.56 8.71 3.06
CA LYS A 71 2.42 9.20 3.83
C LYS A 71 1.30 8.17 3.81
N THR A 72 0.77 7.85 4.99
CA THR A 72 -0.47 7.09 5.13
C THR A 72 -1.57 8.02 5.60
N VAL A 73 -2.69 8.03 4.88
CA VAL A 73 -3.94 8.65 5.30
C VAL A 73 -4.94 7.53 5.55
N SER A 74 -5.19 7.25 6.83
CA SER A 74 -6.10 6.18 7.23
C SER A 74 -7.53 6.67 7.33
N ASN A 75 -8.49 5.76 7.11
CA ASN A 75 -9.90 5.99 7.38
C ASN A 75 -10.51 7.18 6.59
N VAL A 76 -10.16 7.32 5.30
CA VAL A 76 -10.76 8.31 4.40
C VAL A 76 -12.23 7.96 4.20
N ALA A 77 -13.12 8.81 4.71
CA ALA A 77 -14.56 8.58 4.69
C ALA A 77 -15.21 9.06 3.39
N LEU A 78 -15.95 8.17 2.75
CA LEU A 78 -16.74 8.45 1.55
C LEU A 78 -18.21 8.14 1.79
N THR A 79 -19.05 9.18 1.86
CA THR A 79 -20.47 9.05 2.23
C THR A 79 -21.40 9.14 1.02
N ALA A 80 -22.30 8.16 0.91
CA ALA A 80 -23.41 8.13 -0.02
C ALA A 80 -24.70 8.62 0.67
N GLY A 81 -25.38 9.56 0.03
CA GLY A 81 -26.69 10.05 0.48
C GLY A 81 -27.83 9.12 0.05
N SER A 82 -29.03 9.68 -0.10
CA SER A 82 -30.21 8.94 -0.54
C SER A 82 -30.13 8.46 -1.99
N THR A 83 -29.38 9.18 -2.84
CA THR A 83 -29.12 8.78 -4.22
C THR A 83 -27.99 7.76 -4.24
N PRO A 84 -28.23 6.52 -4.75
CA PRO A 84 -27.18 5.52 -4.84
C PRO A 84 -26.00 6.00 -5.68
N LYS A 85 -24.77 5.76 -5.21
CA LYS A 85 -23.56 6.02 -6.00
C LYS A 85 -22.47 5.00 -5.70
N SER A 86 -21.58 4.82 -6.68
CA SER A 86 -20.33 4.10 -6.53
C SER A 86 -19.21 5.07 -6.16
N PHE A 87 -18.13 4.53 -5.61
CA PHE A 87 -16.93 5.28 -5.28
C PHE A 87 -15.73 4.73 -6.03
N TYR A 88 -14.85 5.63 -6.41
CA TYR A 88 -13.64 5.34 -7.16
C TYR A 88 -12.41 5.90 -6.46
N VAL A 89 -11.24 5.48 -6.90
CA VAL A 89 -9.95 5.99 -6.40
C VAL A 89 -9.92 7.52 -6.45
N ARG A 90 -10.44 8.14 -7.51
CA ARG A 90 -10.56 9.61 -7.62
C ARG A 90 -11.32 10.22 -6.45
N ASP A 91 -12.43 9.63 -6.01
CA ASP A 91 -13.20 10.18 -4.89
C ASP A 91 -12.39 10.16 -3.58
N VAL A 92 -11.56 9.13 -3.37
CA VAL A 92 -10.62 9.05 -2.24
C VAL A 92 -9.59 10.17 -2.34
N LEU A 93 -8.97 10.35 -3.51
CA LEU A 93 -7.97 11.41 -3.71
C LEU A 93 -8.56 12.81 -3.50
N LEU A 94 -9.78 13.07 -4.00
CA LEU A 94 -10.47 14.33 -3.81
C LEU A 94 -10.82 14.58 -2.34
N ALA A 95 -11.27 13.54 -1.61
CA ALA A 95 -11.53 13.64 -0.17
C ALA A 95 -10.24 13.98 0.60
N VAL A 96 -9.14 13.27 0.32
CA VAL A 96 -7.84 13.54 0.94
C VAL A 96 -7.33 14.94 0.63
N GLN A 97 -7.43 15.38 -0.63
CA GLN A 97 -7.01 16.71 -1.07
C GLN A 97 -7.85 17.84 -0.46
N SER A 98 -9.14 17.60 -0.22
CA SER A 98 -10.05 18.60 0.35
C SER A 98 -9.80 18.85 1.85
N ASP A 99 -9.25 17.87 2.56
CA ASP A 99 -8.86 18.03 3.96
C ASP A 99 -7.45 18.63 4.05
N THR A 100 -7.41 19.91 4.42
CA THR A 100 -6.16 20.69 4.55
C THR A 100 -5.18 20.10 5.55
N ASN A 101 -5.61 19.28 6.51
CA ASN A 101 -4.71 18.63 7.46
C ASN A 101 -3.82 17.58 6.79
N ASN A 102 -4.25 17.04 5.64
CA ASN A 102 -3.45 16.09 4.88
C ASN A 102 -2.26 16.75 4.17
N ASN A 103 -2.23 18.08 4.02
CA ASN A 103 -1.09 18.80 3.43
C ASN A 103 -0.59 18.16 2.12
N VAL A 104 -1.51 17.74 1.26
CA VAL A 104 -1.18 17.10 -0.03
C VAL A 104 -2.09 17.64 -1.12
N SER A 105 -1.58 17.75 -2.35
CA SER A 105 -2.43 17.83 -3.54
C SER A 105 -1.99 16.84 -4.59
N PHE A 106 -2.98 16.35 -5.33
CA PHE A 106 -2.80 15.53 -6.51
C PHE A 106 -3.06 16.45 -7.69
N ASN A 107 -2.08 16.60 -8.58
CA ASN A 107 -2.17 17.57 -9.66
C ASN A 107 -2.19 16.88 -11.02
N ASP A 108 -2.89 17.51 -11.95
CA ASP A 108 -2.89 17.14 -13.36
C ASP A 108 -1.58 17.57 -14.04
N TYR A 109 -1.53 17.31 -15.34
CA TYR A 109 -0.37 17.60 -16.18
C TYR A 109 0.02 19.09 -16.18
N ASP A 110 -0.96 19.99 -16.08
CA ASP A 110 -0.73 21.44 -16.08
C ASP A 110 -0.33 21.95 -14.68
N GLY A 111 -0.21 21.05 -13.70
CA GLY A 111 0.12 21.37 -12.32
C GLY A 111 -1.08 21.88 -11.51
N ASN A 112 -2.30 21.80 -12.05
CA ASN A 112 -3.51 22.17 -11.34
C ASN A 112 -4.00 21.01 -10.47
N PRO A 113 -4.55 21.25 -9.27
CA PRO A 113 -5.18 20.19 -8.49
C PRO A 113 -6.24 19.45 -9.32
N ILE A 114 -6.27 18.12 -9.22
CA ILE A 114 -7.27 17.31 -9.91
C ILE A 114 -8.68 17.63 -9.42
N ASP A 115 -9.67 17.41 -10.28
CA ASP A 115 -11.09 17.51 -9.99
C ASP A 115 -11.84 16.25 -10.48
N SER A 116 -13.17 16.29 -10.44
CA SER A 116 -14.02 15.17 -10.85
C SER A 116 -13.96 14.83 -12.34
N SER A 117 -13.32 15.63 -13.18
CA SER A 117 -13.18 15.38 -14.62
C SER A 117 -11.84 14.73 -14.99
N LYS A 118 -10.94 14.50 -14.03
CA LYS A 118 -9.61 13.95 -14.30
C LYS A 118 -9.60 12.44 -14.17
N ASP A 119 -8.86 11.79 -15.06
CA ASP A 119 -8.71 10.33 -15.07
C ASP A 119 -7.33 9.88 -14.58
N TYR A 120 -6.40 10.81 -14.40
CA TYR A 120 -5.01 10.53 -14.03
C TYR A 120 -4.45 11.57 -13.06
N VAL A 121 -3.48 11.14 -12.26
CA VAL A 121 -2.61 12.00 -11.44
C VAL A 121 -1.27 12.10 -12.15
N TYR A 122 -0.83 13.33 -12.44
CA TYR A 122 0.49 13.55 -13.02
C TYR A 122 1.55 13.76 -11.94
N SER A 123 1.21 14.51 -10.89
CA SER A 123 2.15 14.78 -9.80
C SER A 123 1.46 14.83 -8.45
N ILE A 124 2.24 14.64 -7.39
CA ILE A 124 1.78 14.80 -6.01
C ILE A 124 2.64 15.85 -5.34
N THR A 125 2.01 16.85 -4.71
CA THR A 125 2.70 17.90 -3.95
C THR A 125 2.52 17.68 -2.47
N ASP A 126 3.63 17.50 -1.76
CA ASP A 126 3.69 17.58 -0.30
C ASP A 126 3.77 19.04 0.14
N LYS A 127 2.73 19.48 0.85
CA LYS A 127 2.58 20.84 1.38
C LYS A 127 3.01 20.96 2.84
N SER A 128 3.54 19.90 3.43
CA SER A 128 4.03 19.92 4.82
C SER A 128 5.41 20.59 4.97
N SER A 129 6.13 20.77 3.86
CA SER A 129 7.46 21.39 3.81
C SER A 129 7.43 22.80 3.22
N ASN A 130 8.43 23.63 3.53
CA ASN A 130 8.62 24.94 2.88
C ASN A 130 10.03 25.01 2.25
N PRO A 131 10.18 25.17 0.94
CA PRO A 131 9.10 25.22 -0.08
C PRO A 131 8.38 23.88 -0.21
N TYR A 132 7.15 23.92 -0.72
CA TYR A 132 6.41 22.70 -1.09
C TYR A 132 7.23 21.85 -2.04
N ARG A 133 7.11 20.52 -1.91
CA ARG A 133 7.81 19.56 -2.76
C ARG A 133 6.83 18.87 -3.69
N THR A 134 7.08 18.98 -4.98
CA THR A 134 6.28 18.30 -6.00
C THR A 134 7.05 17.12 -6.58
N TYR A 135 6.40 15.97 -6.56
CA TYR A 135 6.89 14.69 -7.08
C TYR A 135 6.15 14.41 -8.39
N ALA A 136 6.84 14.68 -9.50
CA ALA A 136 6.34 14.49 -10.86
C ALA A 136 7.31 13.59 -11.65
N PRO A 137 6.87 13.00 -12.78
CA PRO A 137 7.76 12.34 -13.75
C PRO A 137 9.03 13.14 -14.05
N THR A 138 10.16 12.47 -14.35
CA THR A 138 11.42 13.17 -14.72
C THR A 138 11.29 13.88 -16.07
N SER A 139 10.46 13.38 -16.97
CA SER A 139 10.16 14.02 -18.24
C SER A 139 8.73 13.75 -18.67
N ARG A 140 8.24 14.53 -19.65
CA ARG A 140 6.91 14.38 -20.24
C ARG A 140 6.69 13.02 -20.92
N TYR A 141 7.75 12.42 -21.44
CA TYR A 141 7.74 11.15 -22.16
C TYR A 141 8.45 10.05 -21.37
N ALA A 142 8.77 10.32 -20.11
CA ALA A 142 9.32 9.29 -19.26
C ALA A 142 8.19 8.30 -18.96
N TRP A 143 8.49 7.01 -19.07
CA TRP A 143 7.63 5.93 -18.62
C TRP A 143 7.65 5.80 -17.08
N ASN A 144 8.04 6.88 -16.40
CA ASN A 144 8.02 7.01 -14.97
C ASN A 144 6.89 7.90 -14.51
N GLY A 145 6.26 7.53 -13.41
CA GLY A 145 5.10 8.24 -12.92
C GLY A 145 4.41 7.56 -11.77
N TRP A 146 3.22 8.06 -11.47
CA TRP A 146 2.40 7.57 -10.37
C TRP A 146 1.55 6.40 -10.82
N MET A 147 1.77 5.27 -10.17
CA MET A 147 0.95 4.08 -10.30
C MET A 147 0.13 3.89 -9.03
N PHE A 148 -0.90 3.05 -9.09
CA PHE A 148 -1.58 2.65 -7.88
C PHE A 148 -2.04 1.19 -7.91
N ARG A 149 -2.10 0.61 -6.71
CA ARG A 149 -2.67 -0.71 -6.46
C ARG A 149 -3.76 -0.60 -5.41
N ILE A 150 -4.78 -1.45 -5.51
CA ILE A 150 -5.81 -1.63 -4.48
C ILE A 150 -5.56 -2.98 -3.82
N ASN A 151 -5.36 -2.97 -2.50
CA ASN A 151 -5.03 -4.16 -1.70
C ASN A 151 -3.82 -4.94 -2.25
N GLY A 152 -2.85 -4.22 -2.81
CA GLY A 152 -1.63 -4.78 -3.39
C GLY A 152 -1.75 -5.28 -4.83
N GLN A 153 -2.90 -5.13 -5.49
CA GLN A 153 -3.10 -5.56 -6.87
C GLN A 153 -3.41 -4.39 -7.80
N PHE A 154 -2.97 -4.47 -9.06
CA PHE A 154 -3.37 -3.54 -10.10
C PHE A 154 -4.82 -3.78 -10.55
N PRO A 155 -5.72 -2.79 -10.45
CA PRO A 155 -7.02 -2.88 -11.08
C PRO A 155 -6.88 -2.70 -12.60
N LEU A 156 -7.45 -3.63 -13.37
CA LEU A 156 -7.50 -3.58 -14.83
C LEU A 156 -8.91 -3.22 -15.31
N GLU A 157 -8.99 -2.53 -16.44
CA GLU A 157 -10.26 -2.14 -17.04
C GLU A 157 -11.12 -3.36 -17.39
N LYS A 158 -12.42 -3.27 -17.08
CA LYS A 158 -13.36 -4.36 -17.36
C LYS A 158 -13.44 -4.68 -18.86
N SER A 159 -13.33 -3.66 -19.70
CA SER A 159 -13.38 -3.78 -21.17
C SER A 159 -12.04 -4.16 -21.80
N SER A 160 -10.93 -4.12 -21.04
CA SER A 160 -9.59 -4.41 -21.55
C SER A 160 -8.72 -5.01 -20.42
N PRO A 161 -8.55 -6.33 -20.37
CA PRO A 161 -7.78 -7.01 -19.31
C PRO A 161 -6.26 -6.81 -19.45
N VAL A 162 -5.82 -5.89 -20.31
CA VAL A 162 -4.41 -5.50 -20.50
C VAL A 162 -4.20 -4.00 -20.27
N THR A 163 -5.25 -3.26 -19.93
CA THR A 163 -5.18 -1.82 -19.68
C THR A 163 -5.45 -1.56 -18.20
N GLY A 164 -4.55 -0.85 -17.54
CA GLY A 164 -4.74 -0.40 -16.17
C GLY A 164 -5.94 0.52 -16.04
N ALA A 165 -6.70 0.34 -14.95
CA ALA A 165 -7.82 1.20 -14.64
C ALA A 165 -7.34 2.62 -14.28
N SER A 166 -8.05 3.62 -14.78
CA SER A 166 -7.85 5.02 -14.39
C SER A 166 -8.32 5.28 -12.96
N ILE A 167 -7.95 6.42 -12.37
CA ILE A 167 -8.50 6.81 -11.05
C ILE A 167 -10.01 7.04 -11.10
N ALA A 168 -10.57 7.30 -12.28
CA ALA A 168 -11.99 7.54 -12.51
C ALA A 168 -12.82 6.25 -12.61
N THR A 169 -12.17 5.13 -12.93
CA THR A 169 -12.84 3.86 -13.24
C THR A 169 -12.48 2.75 -12.24
N ALA A 170 -11.37 2.88 -11.51
CA ALA A 170 -11.00 1.99 -10.42
C ALA A 170 -11.93 2.14 -9.20
N TYR A 171 -12.90 1.23 -9.03
CA TYR A 171 -13.83 1.31 -7.89
C TYR A 171 -13.17 0.85 -6.58
N VAL A 172 -13.67 1.38 -5.47
CA VAL A 172 -13.21 1.05 -4.11
C VAL A 172 -14.37 0.58 -3.24
N THR A 173 -14.03 -0.21 -2.22
CA THR A 173 -14.93 -0.79 -1.23
C THR A 173 -14.46 -0.51 0.19
N ASP A 174 -15.36 -0.72 1.16
CA ASP A 174 -15.06 -0.47 2.58
C ASP A 174 -13.89 -1.35 3.06
N GLY A 175 -12.88 -0.71 3.66
CA GLY A 175 -11.66 -1.35 4.14
C GLY A 175 -10.52 -1.45 3.13
N ASP A 176 -10.73 -1.03 1.87
CA ASP A 176 -9.68 -1.07 0.86
C ASP A 176 -8.48 -0.18 1.24
N THR A 177 -7.29 -0.59 0.79
CA THR A 177 -6.06 0.21 0.87
C THR A 177 -5.54 0.47 -0.52
N ILE A 178 -5.46 1.75 -0.89
CA ILE A 178 -4.86 2.21 -2.13
C ILE A 178 -3.40 2.56 -1.84
N HIS A 179 -2.47 1.94 -2.56
CA HIS A 179 -1.07 2.32 -2.52
C HIS A 179 -0.71 3.03 -3.84
N PHE A 180 -0.56 4.35 -3.78
CA PHE A 180 0.04 5.15 -4.84
C PHE A 180 1.55 5.19 -4.67
N TYR A 181 2.28 4.75 -5.68
CA TYR A 181 3.73 4.79 -5.65
C TYR A 181 4.30 5.28 -6.97
N HIS A 182 5.47 5.92 -6.90
CA HIS A 182 6.19 6.35 -8.08
C HIS A 182 7.03 5.21 -8.62
N ASP A 183 6.91 4.95 -9.91
CA ASP A 183 7.59 3.85 -10.59
C ASP A 183 8.21 4.32 -11.91
N ASP A 184 9.10 3.50 -12.50
CA ASP A 184 9.67 3.68 -13.84
C ASP A 184 9.56 2.38 -14.63
N MET A 185 8.53 2.28 -15.46
CA MET A 185 8.19 1.03 -16.14
C MET A 185 8.73 0.96 -17.57
N ASP A 186 9.71 1.80 -17.95
CA ASP A 186 10.22 1.93 -19.33
C ASP A 186 10.61 0.58 -19.95
N GLU A 187 11.37 -0.23 -19.21
CA GLU A 187 11.75 -1.56 -19.66
C GLU A 187 11.98 -2.57 -18.52
N ALA A 188 12.22 -3.82 -18.92
CA ALA A 188 12.48 -4.91 -18.00
C ALA A 188 13.78 -4.64 -17.21
N GLY A 189 13.62 -4.31 -15.92
CA GLY A 189 14.72 -4.04 -15.00
C GLY A 189 14.70 -2.66 -14.36
N ASP A 190 13.89 -1.72 -14.87
CA ASP A 190 13.83 -0.35 -14.36
C ASP A 190 12.73 -0.12 -13.31
N GLY A 191 11.71 -0.97 -13.34
CA GLY A 191 10.56 -0.91 -12.44
C GLY A 191 10.90 -1.14 -10.97
N ALA A 192 10.04 -0.63 -10.10
CA ALA A 192 10.06 -0.88 -8.67
C ALA A 192 9.41 -2.24 -8.38
N TYR A 193 10.09 -3.04 -7.56
CA TYR A 193 9.48 -4.22 -6.96
C TYR A 193 8.41 -3.79 -5.96
N TYR A 194 7.15 -4.12 -6.24
CA TYR A 194 6.10 -3.96 -5.24
C TYR A 194 6.21 -5.09 -4.21
N ALA A 195 6.89 -4.82 -3.11
CA ALA A 195 7.13 -5.79 -2.05
C ALA A 195 5.94 -5.91 -1.10
N LYS A 196 5.72 -7.13 -0.62
CA LYS A 196 4.57 -7.51 0.20
C LYS A 196 4.95 -8.57 1.21
N ILE A 197 4.64 -8.33 2.47
CA ILE A 197 4.75 -9.32 3.54
C ILE A 197 3.59 -10.31 3.38
N THR A 198 3.91 -11.56 3.10
CA THR A 198 2.90 -12.62 2.90
C THR A 198 2.72 -13.52 4.12
N SER A 199 3.67 -13.50 5.06
CA SER A 199 3.48 -14.14 6.36
C SER A 199 4.44 -13.60 7.42
N VAL A 200 4.00 -13.67 8.67
CA VAL A 200 4.78 -13.37 9.87
C VAL A 200 4.51 -14.48 10.88
N ASN A 201 5.47 -15.39 11.06
CA ASN A 201 5.31 -16.59 11.88
C ASN A 201 6.29 -16.58 13.05
N LYS A 202 5.78 -16.67 14.28
CA LYS A 202 6.62 -16.73 15.49
C LYS A 202 6.81 -18.18 15.94
N SER A 203 8.05 -18.55 16.22
CA SER A 203 8.43 -19.81 16.86
C SER A 203 9.50 -19.56 17.92
N GLY A 204 9.13 -19.68 19.20
CA GLY A 204 10.00 -19.28 20.31
C GLY A 204 10.33 -17.79 20.24
N ASN A 205 11.63 -17.47 20.22
CA ASN A 205 12.13 -16.09 20.07
C ASN A 205 12.38 -15.69 18.60
N ASN A 206 12.10 -16.59 17.65
CA ASN A 206 12.34 -16.34 16.23
C ASN A 206 11.04 -15.91 15.55
N LEU A 207 11.13 -14.88 14.73
CA LEU A 207 10.10 -14.39 13.85
C LEU A 207 10.53 -14.63 12.41
N THR A 208 9.88 -15.56 11.72
CA THR A 208 10.11 -15.80 10.30
C THR A 208 9.12 -14.96 9.49
N VAL A 209 9.64 -14.10 8.64
CA VAL A 209 8.87 -13.23 7.74
C VAL A 209 9.10 -13.71 6.32
N ASN A 210 8.03 -13.86 5.53
CA ASN A 210 8.11 -14.10 4.10
C ASN A 210 7.71 -12.84 3.33
N VAL A 211 8.56 -12.42 2.39
CA VAL A 211 8.31 -11.31 1.48
C VAL A 211 8.23 -11.84 0.07
N LYS A 212 7.18 -11.43 -0.64
CA LYS A 212 7.04 -11.59 -2.08
C LYS A 212 7.03 -10.23 -2.74
N ALA A 213 7.40 -10.18 -4.01
CA ALA A 213 7.27 -8.98 -4.81
C ALA A 213 6.62 -9.30 -6.14
N SER A 214 5.92 -8.31 -6.67
CA SER A 214 5.53 -8.26 -8.07
C SER A 214 6.31 -7.17 -8.76
N PHE A 215 6.52 -7.34 -10.06
CA PHE A 215 7.27 -6.43 -10.90
C PHE A 215 6.39 -6.06 -12.11
N GLN A 216 6.61 -4.87 -12.66
CA GLN A 216 5.87 -4.39 -13.82
C GLN A 216 6.78 -3.61 -14.74
N TYR A 217 6.52 -3.72 -16.04
CA TYR A 217 7.24 -2.99 -17.08
C TYR A 217 6.40 -2.94 -18.36
N ASP A 218 6.66 -1.95 -19.20
CA ASP A 218 6.11 -1.90 -20.56
C ASP A 218 7.04 -2.62 -21.52
N GLN A 219 6.45 -3.33 -22.48
CA GLN A 219 7.22 -3.88 -23.59
C GLN A 219 7.69 -2.73 -24.48
N SER A 220 9.02 -2.57 -24.63
CA SER A 220 9.66 -1.54 -25.46
C SER A 220 9.39 -1.66 -26.97
N GLN A 221 8.56 -2.63 -27.39
CA GLN A 221 8.18 -2.86 -28.77
C GLN A 221 6.68 -3.11 -28.90
N SER A 222 6.12 -2.69 -30.04
CA SER A 222 4.72 -2.93 -30.40
C SER A 222 4.33 -4.39 -30.12
N PRO A 223 3.25 -4.64 -29.35
CA PRO A 223 2.12 -3.71 -29.13
C PRO A 223 2.19 -2.82 -27.86
N TYR A 224 3.35 -2.66 -27.21
CA TYR A 224 3.49 -1.90 -25.95
C TYR A 224 2.55 -2.45 -24.86
N ASN A 225 2.66 -3.75 -24.62
CA ASN A 225 1.89 -4.38 -23.54
C ASN A 225 2.48 -4.00 -22.20
N TRP A 226 1.61 -3.62 -21.27
CA TRP A 226 1.94 -3.55 -19.87
C TRP A 226 2.01 -4.97 -19.29
N ILE A 227 3.20 -5.36 -18.84
CA ILE A 227 3.47 -6.67 -18.24
C ILE A 227 3.46 -6.51 -16.73
N ILE A 228 2.71 -7.39 -16.07
CA ILE A 228 2.57 -7.45 -14.63
C ILE A 228 2.91 -8.88 -14.21
N ASP A 229 4.02 -9.04 -13.52
CA ASP A 229 4.40 -10.32 -12.95
C ASP A 229 3.66 -10.55 -11.63
N ASP A 230 3.18 -11.77 -11.44
CA ASP A 230 2.57 -12.20 -10.19
C ASP A 230 3.59 -12.20 -9.03
N PHE A 231 3.07 -12.21 -7.80
CA PHE A 231 3.88 -12.21 -6.59
C PHE A 231 4.74 -13.47 -6.48
N THR A 232 6.05 -13.29 -6.54
CA THR A 232 7.07 -14.34 -6.35
C THR A 232 7.99 -14.00 -5.18
N ASN A 233 8.74 -14.99 -4.68
CA ASN A 233 9.64 -14.79 -3.54
C ASN A 233 10.64 -13.67 -3.84
N TYR A 234 10.76 -12.70 -2.93
CA TYR A 234 11.63 -11.55 -3.14
C TYR A 234 12.89 -11.68 -2.30
N GLN A 235 14.02 -11.90 -2.97
CA GLN A 235 15.34 -11.99 -2.35
C GLN A 235 15.95 -10.61 -2.14
N GLY A 236 16.65 -10.42 -1.03
CA GLY A 236 17.41 -9.19 -0.78
C GLY A 236 16.57 -8.04 -0.22
N ALA A 237 15.29 -8.25 0.07
CA ALA A 237 14.47 -7.26 0.75
C ALA A 237 14.98 -7.08 2.20
N GLN A 238 15.30 -5.85 2.58
CA GLN A 238 15.59 -5.56 3.98
C GLN A 238 14.28 -5.55 4.79
N VAL A 239 14.24 -6.31 5.87
CA VAL A 239 13.10 -6.38 6.77
C VAL A 239 13.52 -5.97 8.17
N GLN A 240 12.69 -5.18 8.83
CA GLN A 240 12.88 -4.72 10.20
C GLN A 240 11.70 -5.14 11.06
N VAL A 241 11.96 -5.51 12.30
CA VAL A 241 10.95 -5.63 13.34
C VAL A 241 11.16 -4.54 14.38
N ARG A 242 10.09 -3.79 14.69
CA ARG A 242 10.09 -2.66 15.62
C ARG A 242 9.07 -2.87 16.73
N ASP A 243 9.37 -2.35 17.91
CA ASP A 243 8.42 -2.33 19.03
C ASP A 243 7.32 -1.27 18.82
N ALA A 244 6.33 -1.24 19.72
CA ALA A 244 5.23 -0.27 19.68
C ALA A 244 5.66 1.21 19.74
N ASN A 245 6.88 1.49 20.22
CA ASN A 245 7.44 2.85 20.25
C ASN A 245 8.25 3.17 18.98
N GLY A 246 8.33 2.24 18.04
CA GLY A 246 9.10 2.36 16.81
C GLY A 246 10.59 2.03 16.96
N ASN A 247 11.04 1.54 18.11
CA ASN A 247 12.45 1.17 18.29
C ASN A 247 12.75 -0.12 17.52
N LEU A 248 13.88 -0.15 16.82
CA LEU A 248 14.35 -1.34 16.13
C LEU A 248 14.65 -2.44 17.15
N ILE A 249 14.05 -3.61 16.96
CA ILE A 249 14.34 -4.83 17.71
C ILE A 249 15.40 -5.64 16.97
N ASP A 250 15.17 -5.92 15.68
CA ASP A 250 16.10 -6.67 14.83
C ASP A 250 15.83 -6.37 13.34
N SER A 251 16.79 -6.72 12.48
CA SER A 251 16.68 -6.57 11.03
C SER A 251 17.48 -7.62 10.27
N GLY A 252 17.06 -7.94 9.06
CA GLY A 252 17.77 -8.86 8.18
C GLY A 252 17.36 -8.70 6.73
N TYR A 253 17.94 -9.52 5.86
CA TYR A 253 17.61 -9.56 4.44
C TYR A 253 16.97 -10.90 4.09
N THR A 254 16.01 -10.88 3.16
CA THR A 254 15.36 -12.10 2.70
C THR A 254 16.29 -12.95 1.83
N ASP A 255 16.19 -14.26 1.98
CA ASP A 255 16.87 -15.25 1.14
C ASP A 255 16.15 -15.48 -0.20
N ALA A 256 16.63 -16.41 -1.03
CA ALA A 256 16.03 -16.77 -2.31
C ALA A 256 14.59 -17.34 -2.19
N SER A 257 14.19 -17.79 -1.00
CA SER A 257 12.81 -18.21 -0.71
C SER A 257 11.95 -17.05 -0.20
N GLY A 258 12.47 -15.83 -0.18
CA GLY A 258 11.79 -14.66 0.36
C GLY A 258 11.73 -14.63 1.88
N ASN A 259 12.47 -15.51 2.58
CA ASN A 259 12.38 -15.64 4.03
C ASN A 259 13.50 -14.87 4.74
N VAL A 260 13.17 -14.29 5.87
CA VAL A 260 14.14 -13.76 6.85
C VAL A 260 13.70 -14.18 8.24
N THR A 261 14.67 -14.57 9.08
CA THR A 261 14.41 -14.88 10.49
C THR A 261 15.01 -13.78 11.36
N LEU A 262 14.15 -13.17 12.16
CA LEU A 262 14.47 -12.07 13.07
C LEU A 262 14.31 -12.53 14.53
N ASN A 263 15.16 -12.05 15.41
CA ASN A 263 15.16 -12.40 16.82
C ASN A 263 14.41 -11.35 17.65
N VAL A 264 13.35 -11.79 18.34
CA VAL A 264 12.50 -10.96 19.20
C VAL A 264 12.63 -11.34 20.69
N THR A 265 13.80 -11.86 21.10
CA THR A 265 14.07 -12.31 22.49
C THR A 265 13.73 -11.23 23.51
N GLY A 266 12.92 -11.61 24.51
CA GLY A 266 12.56 -10.74 25.63
C GLY A 266 11.59 -9.60 25.26
N LYS A 267 11.02 -9.61 24.05
CA LYS A 267 10.01 -8.63 23.62
C LYS A 267 8.61 -9.23 23.75
N THR A 268 7.66 -8.39 24.16
CA THR A 268 6.24 -8.73 24.32
C THR A 268 5.38 -7.57 23.82
N GLY A 269 4.12 -7.84 23.51
CA GLY A 269 3.17 -6.82 23.06
C GLY A 269 3.21 -6.59 21.55
N THR A 270 2.60 -5.48 21.11
CA THR A 270 2.46 -5.16 19.69
C THR A 270 3.80 -4.77 19.09
N CYS A 271 4.12 -5.40 17.95
CA CYS A 271 5.28 -5.10 17.13
C CYS A 271 4.83 -4.86 15.69
N THR A 272 5.69 -4.21 14.92
CA THR A 272 5.50 -3.98 13.49
C THR A 272 6.66 -4.62 12.73
N VAL A 273 6.35 -5.45 11.75
CA VAL A 273 7.29 -5.86 10.71
C VAL A 273 7.15 -4.89 9.54
N GLU A 274 8.27 -4.44 9.01
CA GLU A 274 8.34 -3.54 7.87
C GLU A 274 9.35 -4.06 6.84
N VAL A 275 8.94 -4.12 5.58
CA VAL A 275 9.88 -4.11 4.46
C VAL A 275 10.39 -2.69 4.30
N VAL A 276 11.70 -2.53 4.42
CA VAL A 276 12.34 -1.22 4.29
C VAL A 276 12.41 -0.88 2.79
N ARG A 277 11.95 0.32 2.47
CA ARG A 277 12.14 0.93 1.15
C ARG A 277 13.64 1.10 0.81
N SER A 278 14.02 0.76 -0.41
CA SER A 278 15.30 1.09 -1.03
C SER A 278 15.07 2.03 -2.22
N PHE A 279 16.13 2.73 -2.59
CA PHE A 279 16.14 3.61 -3.75
C PHE A 279 17.31 3.24 -4.64
N LEU A 280 17.10 3.29 -5.96
CA LEU A 280 18.17 3.14 -6.93
C LEU A 280 19.08 4.37 -6.88
N GLU A 281 20.37 4.19 -6.60
CA GLU A 281 21.38 5.24 -6.68
C GLU A 281 21.87 5.37 -8.13
N THR A 282 21.13 6.07 -8.99
CA THR A 282 21.60 6.34 -10.36
C THR A 282 22.41 7.64 -10.42
N ILE A 283 23.64 7.54 -10.93
CA ILE A 283 24.65 8.61 -10.94
C ILE A 283 24.26 9.80 -11.87
N ASP A 284 23.31 9.61 -12.79
CA ASP A 284 22.82 10.67 -13.70
C ASP A 284 21.48 11.30 -13.30
N TYR A 285 20.76 10.71 -12.33
CA TYR A 285 19.54 11.28 -11.75
C TYR A 285 19.76 11.39 -10.23
N GLN A 286 20.19 12.55 -9.73
CA GLN A 286 20.47 12.80 -8.30
C GLN A 286 19.27 12.61 -7.33
N ASN A 287 18.18 12.03 -7.82
CA ASN A 287 16.83 11.92 -7.25
C ASN A 287 16.28 10.49 -7.47
N GLY A 288 17.00 9.49 -6.96
CA GLY A 288 16.78 8.06 -7.22
C GLY A 288 15.33 7.55 -7.16
N LEU A 289 15.01 6.61 -8.06
CA LEU A 289 13.75 5.89 -8.14
C LEU A 289 13.57 4.94 -6.96
N ILE A 290 12.33 4.50 -6.75
CA ILE A 290 12.03 3.46 -5.76
C ILE A 290 12.52 2.13 -6.34
N ASP A 291 13.33 1.40 -5.58
CA ASP A 291 13.75 0.04 -5.94
C ASP A 291 12.72 -0.98 -5.44
N ASN A 292 12.21 -0.78 -4.21
CA ASN A 292 11.05 -1.50 -3.71
C ASN A 292 10.10 -0.64 -2.87
N THR A 293 8.83 -1.02 -2.86
CA THR A 293 7.84 -0.40 -1.98
C THR A 293 8.00 -0.86 -0.53
N ALA A 294 7.56 -0.01 0.40
CA ALA A 294 7.45 -0.41 1.80
C ALA A 294 6.12 -1.10 2.08
N ASP A 295 6.15 -2.18 2.84
CA ASP A 295 4.97 -2.84 3.38
C ASP A 295 5.12 -3.02 4.90
N LYS A 296 4.01 -2.92 5.63
CA LYS A 296 3.99 -2.98 7.09
C LYS A 296 2.86 -3.85 7.61
N VAL A 297 3.21 -4.76 8.51
CA VAL A 297 2.25 -5.63 9.21
C VAL A 297 2.45 -5.50 10.71
N SER A 298 1.36 -5.19 11.43
CA SER A 298 1.35 -5.19 12.89
C SER A 298 0.85 -6.52 13.43
N PHE A 299 1.48 -7.00 14.50
CA PHE A 299 1.18 -8.29 15.13
C PHE A 299 1.52 -8.23 16.63
N THR A 300 1.10 -9.24 17.40
CA THR A 300 1.37 -9.30 18.85
C THR A 300 2.28 -10.49 19.17
N LEU A 301 3.34 -10.25 19.95
CA LEU A 301 4.32 -11.23 20.41
C LEU A 301 3.88 -12.01 21.65
#